data_AF-A0A1F7XS97-F1
#
_entry.id   AF-A0A1F7XS97-F1
#
_cell.length_a   1.000
_cell.length_b   1.000
_cell.length_c   1.000
_cell.angle_alpha   90.00
_cell.angle_beta   90.00
_cell.angle_gamma   90.00
#
_symmetry.space_group_name_H-M   'P 1'
#
loop_
_entity.id
_entity.type
_entity.pdbx_description
1 polymer ?
#
loop_
_entity_poly.entity_id
_entity_poly.type
_entity_poly.pdbx_seq_one_letter_code
_entity_poly.pdbx_strand_id
1 'polypeptide(L)' 'MSTTDPQFLYMILVLPSLFGLTLVGDGLNKVIHEEYSGIISIVFGFLFIAAVVFAYFFFSSFVGQSPRLPI' A
#
# COMPACT_ATOMS: atom_id res chain seq x y z
N MET A 1 3.37 7.03 -22.16
CA MET A 1 3.08 5.98 -21.17
C MET A 1 1.70 6.28 -20.62
N SER A 2 0.75 5.37 -20.77
CA SER A 2 -0.62 5.61 -20.32
C SER A 2 -0.62 5.60 -18.79
N THR A 3 -1.32 6.52 -18.14
CA THR A 3 -1.42 6.59 -16.67
C THR A 3 -2.12 5.38 -16.04
N THR A 4 -2.71 4.52 -16.90
CA THR A 4 -3.33 3.23 -16.60
C THR A 4 -2.40 2.03 -16.81
N ASP A 5 -1.19 2.22 -17.33
CA ASP A 5 -0.24 1.12 -17.46
C ASP A 5 0.06 0.58 -16.05
N PRO A 6 -0.02 -0.74 -15.82
CA PRO A 6 0.28 -1.36 -14.51
C PRO A 6 1.60 -0.88 -13.91
N GLN A 7 2.54 -0.48 -14.76
CA GLN A 7 3.82 0.13 -14.42
C GLN A 7 3.70 1.40 -13.58
N PHE A 8 2.72 2.28 -13.83
CA PHE A 8 2.52 3.51 -13.06
C PHE A 8 1.99 3.21 -11.65
N LEU A 9 1.09 2.22 -11.54
CA LEU A 9 0.60 1.74 -10.25
C LEU A 9 1.71 1.10 -9.42
N TYR A 10 2.57 0.30 -10.03
CA TYR A 10 3.73 -0.25 -9.34
C TYR A 10 4.70 0.85 -8.88
N MET A 11 4.94 1.88 -9.70
CA MET A 11 5.80 3.00 -9.30
C MET A 11 5.28 3.77 -8.09
N ILE A 12 3.98 4.06 -8.03
CA ILE A 12 3.38 4.82 -6.93
C ILE A 12 3.18 3.97 -5.67
N LEU A 13 2.75 2.71 -5.81
CA LEU A 13 2.37 1.88 -4.68
C LEU A 13 3.58 1.22 -3.99
N VAL A 14 4.75 1.15 -4.65
CA VAL A 14 5.99 0.62 -4.04
C VAL A 14 6.38 1.38 -2.78
N LEU A 15 6.41 2.72 -2.82
CA LEU A 15 6.81 3.55 -1.68
C LEU A 15 5.90 3.35 -0.46
N PRO A 16 4.56 3.47 -0.59
CA PRO A 16 3.63 3.12 0.47
C PRO A 16 3.80 1.69 0.98
N SER A 17 4.01 0.71 0.10
CA SER A 17 4.20 -0.69 0.50
C SER A 17 5.43 -0.86 1.38
N LEU A 18 6.56 -0.27 0.99
CA LEU A 18 7.80 -0.30 1.76
C LEU A 18 7.63 0.41 3.10
N PHE A 19 6.95 1.55 3.13
CA PHE A 19 6.65 2.25 4.38
C PHE A 19 5.81 1.40 5.35
N GLY A 20 4.74 0.77 4.85
CA GLY A 20 3.92 -0.14 5.65
C GLY A 20 4.72 -1.32 6.19
N LEU A 21 5.57 -1.92 5.36
CA LEU A 21 6.44 -3.01 5.77
C LEU A 21 7.48 -2.58 6.81
N THR A 22 8.07 -1.39 6.68
CA THR A 22 8.99 -0.82 7.67
C THR A 22 8.30 -0.60 9.01
N LEU A 23 7.05 -0.12 9.05
CA LEU A 23 6.29 0.02 10.30
C LEU A 23 6.01 -1.32 10.97
N VAL A 24 5.70 -2.37 10.19
CA VAL A 24 5.57 -3.72 10.73
C VAL A 24 6.90 -4.21 11.30
N GLY A 25 8.01 -4.00 10.59
CA GLY A 25 9.36 -4.38 11.04
C GLY A 25 9.79 -3.64 12.31
N ASP A 26 9.57 -2.33 12.38
CA ASP A 26 9.82 -1.50 13.56
C ASP A 26 8.95 -1.94 14.74
N GLY A 27 7.66 -2.21 14.49
CA GLY A 27 6.76 -2.72 15.49
C GLY A 27 7.16 -4.09 16.04
N LEU A 28 7.59 -5.02 15.16
CA LEU A 28 8.14 -6.31 15.56
C LEU A 28 9.40 -6.14 16.41
N ASN A 29 10.31 -5.25 16.01
CA ASN A 29 11.53 -4.96 16.77
C ASN A 29 11.20 -4.46 18.19
N LYS A 30 10.25 -3.53 18.30
CA LYS A 30 9.78 -2.99 19.59
C LYS A 30 9.10 -4.03 20.47
N VAL A 31 8.27 -4.91 19.90
CA VAL A 31 7.64 -6.02 20.64
C VAL A 31 8.69 -6.99 21.21
N ILE A 32 9.74 -7.29 20.44
CA ILE A 32 10.84 -8.15 20.90
C ILE A 32 11.61 -7.51 22.06
N HIS A 33 11.73 -6.19 22.08
CA HIS A 33 12.37 -5.42 23.16
C HIS A 33 11.43 -5.11 24.35
N GLU A 34 10.29 -5.79 24.47
CA GLU A 34 9.27 -5.59 25.50
C GLU A 34 8.69 -4.17 25.56
N GLU A 35 8.77 -3.41 24.47
CA GLU A 35 8.08 -2.13 24.35
C GLU A 35 6.61 -2.37 23.96
N TYR A 36 5.69 -2.10 24.89
CA TYR A 36 4.25 -2.12 24.61
C TYR A 36 3.84 -1.22 23.43
N SER A 37 4.67 -0.23 23.08
CA SER A 37 4.48 0.64 21.91
C SER A 37 4.57 -0.12 20.57
N GLY A 38 5.26 -1.26 20.53
CA GLY A 38 5.46 -2.03 19.31
C GLY A 38 4.18 -2.60 18.71
N ILE A 39 3.21 -2.95 19.56
CA ILE A 39 1.90 -3.45 19.12
C ILE A 39 1.17 -2.37 18.30
N ILE A 40 1.28 -1.10 18.70
CA ILE A 40 0.68 0.03 17.99
C ILE A 40 1.32 0.16 16.61
N SER A 41 2.66 0.14 16.52
CA SER A 41 3.38 0.18 15.23
C SER A 41 2.97 -0.98 14.30
N ILE A 42 2.81 -2.20 14.82
CA ILE A 42 2.36 -3.36 14.03
C ILE A 42 0.94 -3.15 13.49
N VAL A 43 0.01 -2.73 14.34
CA VAL A 43 -1.40 -2.49 13.94
C VAL A 43 -1.48 -1.42 12.86
N PHE A 44 -0.77 -0.29 13.04
CA PHE A 44 -0.72 0.76 12.03
C PHE A 44 -0.07 0.29 10.73
N GLY A 45 1.00 -0.52 10.81
CA GLY A 45 1.64 -1.12 9.63
C GLY A 45 0.68 -2.02 8.84
N PHE A 46 -0.08 -2.89 9.52
CA PHE A 46 -1.09 -3.72 8.86
C PHE A 46 -2.26 -2.91 8.27
N LEU A 47 -2.75 -1.89 8.99
CA LEU A 47 -3.77 -0.98 8.45
C LEU A 47 -3.27 -0.26 7.20
N PHE A 48 -2.01 0.15 7.19
CA PHE A 48 -1.39 0.81 6.05
C PHE A 48 -1.26 -0.14 4.85
N ILE A 49 -0.81 -1.37 5.06
CA ILE A 49 -0.75 -2.40 4.01
C ILE A 49 -2.15 -2.70 3.46
N ALA A 50 -3.16 -2.81 4.33
CA ALA A 50 -4.55 -3.00 3.91
C ALA A 50 -5.05 -1.86 3.03
N ALA A 51 -4.70 -0.60 3.37
CA ALA A 51 -5.03 0.56 2.56
C ALA A 51 -4.33 0.55 1.19
N VAL A 52 -3.07 0.09 1.11
CA VAL A 52 -2.34 -0.07 -0.15
C VAL A 52 -2.99 -1.12 -1.05
N VAL A 53 -3.39 -2.26 -0.48
CA VAL A 53 -4.12 -3.31 -1.20
C VAL A 53 -5.46 -2.77 -1.70
N PHE A 54 -6.19 -2.04 -0.86
CA PHE A 54 -7.44 -1.39 -1.27
C PHE A 54 -7.22 -0.38 -2.41
N ALA A 55 -6.20 0.47 -2.31
CA ALA A 55 -5.84 1.43 -3.35
C ALA A 55 -5.51 0.72 -4.68
N TYR A 56 -4.76 -0.39 -4.64
CA TYR A 56 -4.49 -1.19 -5.84
C TYR A 56 -5.78 -1.66 -6.52
N PHE A 57 -6.72 -2.22 -5.77
CA PHE A 57 -8.01 -2.65 -6.32
C PHE A 57 -8.83 -1.48 -6.86
N PHE A 58 -8.85 -0.35 -6.14
CA PHE A 58 -9.55 0.87 -6.56
C PHE A 58 -9.00 1.39 -7.88
N PHE A 59 -7.69 1.61 -7.97
CA PHE A 59 -7.07 2.15 -9.18
C PHE A 59 -7.15 1.19 -10.38
N SER A 60 -6.95 -0.12 -10.15
CA SER A 60 -7.06 -1.11 -11.22
C SER A 60 -8.48 -1.24 -11.77
N SER A 61 -9.50 -1.15 -10.91
CA SER A 61 -10.90 -1.32 -11.31
C SER A 61 -11.55 -0.04 -11.85
N PHE A 62 -11.30 1.11 -11.21
CA PHE A 62 -11.97 2.37 -11.57
C PHE A 62 -11.25 3.18 -12.65
N VAL A 63 -9.91 3.18 -12.67
CA VAL A 63 -9.16 4.04 -13.61
C VAL A 63 -8.91 3.34 -14.95
N GLY A 64 -8.90 2.00 -14.98
CA GLY A 64 -8.77 1.19 -16.20
C GLY A 64 -9.97 1.28 -17.16
N GLN A 65 -11.11 1.80 -16.70
CA GLN A 65 -12.36 1.88 -17.46
C GLN A 65 -12.54 3.26 -18.10
N SER A 66 -11.54 3.75 -18.85
CA SER A 66 -11.77 4.90 -19.75
C SER A 66 -12.66 4.43 -20.90
N PRO A 67 -13.88 4.97 -21.11
CA PRO A 67 -14.73 4.59 -22.22
C PRO A 67 -14.01 4.98 -23.51
N ARG A 68 -13.56 3.99 -24.29
CA ARG A 68 -13.14 4.24 -25.67
C ARG A 68 -14.41 4.57 -26.45
N LEU A 69 -14.69 5.86 -26.60
CA LEU A 69 -15.68 6.33 -27.57
C LEU A 69 -15.28 5.78 -28.95
N PRO A 70 -16.17 5.03 -29.63
CA PRO A 70 -15.95 4.68 -31.02
C PRO A 70 -16.10 5.96 -31.84
N ILE A 71 -14.99 6.44 -32.40
CA ILE A 71 -14.99 7.37 -33.53
C ILE A 71 -14.52 6.59 -34.74
#